data_AF-A0A085JHT9-F1
#
_entry.id   AF-A0A085JHT9-F1
#
_cell.length_a   1.000
_cell.length_b   1.000
_cell.length_c   1.000
_cell.angle_alpha   90.00
_cell.angle_beta   90.00
_cell.angle_gamma   90.00
#
_symmetry.space_group_name_H-M   'P 1'
#
loop_
_entity.id
_entity.type
_entity.pdbx_description
1 polymer ?
#
loop_
_entity_poly.entity_id
_entity_poly.type
_entity_poly.pdbx_seq_one_letter_code
_entity_poly.pdbx_strand_id
1 'polypeptide(L)'
;MNLSDEIKHDVRLGLFCLPVMIVISVTGLLSGHVPAASIAASGAMTLAFGANKSWGGSTFVMMLITTLGLILSAWMGSMAGNIVPLYIAGALFYTGLYVMMANIDSSAWWMIQQWAIAYLISGYYADNAVQDLGRAGMIGLGGMIQMIFLALVYQHTHFRMKNLNPRGWLTFLKQNTGLYRHKLHLQWSVLTGVMAMCAVMSTVRFFHMPNGYWAGMTLLLCLRNNYQDTFGRARSRVAGTLLGGATAALLITYYQHPWFLVSAFMVTGFISFTLSYSLISKCYWLYSAFITMTVVFMISGFTAPETGIAAHRVEATLVGGFFAIAAFLITRWVTHRKV
;
A
#
# COMPACT_ATOMS: atom_id res chain seq x y z
N MET A 1 -12.70 28.38 14.17
CA MET A 1 -12.56 27.07 14.85
C MET A 1 -11.09 26.69 14.79
N ASN A 2 -10.35 26.80 15.90
CA ASN A 2 -8.91 26.49 15.90
C ASN A 2 -8.72 24.97 15.79
N LEU A 3 -8.05 24.53 14.73
CA LEU A 3 -7.63 23.14 14.57
C LEU A 3 -6.69 22.75 15.73
N SER A 4 -6.81 21.51 16.24
CA SER A 4 -5.83 20.99 17.20
C SER A 4 -4.45 20.94 16.56
N ASP A 5 -3.39 21.03 17.38
CA ASP A 5 -2.01 21.06 16.86
C ASP A 5 -1.63 19.77 16.14
N GLU A 6 -2.24 18.64 16.53
CA GLU A 6 -2.13 17.36 15.84
C GLU A 6 -2.69 17.42 14.41
N ILE A 7 -3.87 18.04 14.21
CA ILE A 7 -4.45 18.17 12.87
C ILE A 7 -3.66 19.18 12.02
N LYS A 8 -3.16 20.27 12.63
CA LYS A 8 -2.27 21.22 11.93
C LYS A 8 -1.01 20.52 11.45
N HIS A 9 -0.44 19.63 12.26
CA HIS A 9 0.72 18.84 11.89
C HIS A 9 0.42 17.92 10.69
N ASP A 10 -0.67 17.16 10.74
CA ASP A 10 -1.08 16.26 9.66
C ASP A 10 -1.37 16.97 8.34
N VAL A 11 -1.99 18.16 8.41
CA VAL A 11 -2.25 19.01 7.25
C VAL A 11 -0.93 19.50 6.63
N ARG A 12 0.01 19.98 7.44
CA ARG A 12 1.33 20.41 6.96
C ARG A 12 2.09 19.26 6.31
N LEU A 13 2.08 18.09 6.94
CA LEU A 13 2.76 16.91 6.40
C LEU A 13 2.13 16.44 5.09
N GLY A 14 0.79 16.46 5.01
CA GLY A 14 0.06 16.18 3.77
C GLY A 14 0.44 17.14 2.64
N LEU A 15 0.56 18.45 2.93
CA LEU A 15 1.01 19.45 1.95
C LEU A 15 2.42 19.19 1.46
N PHE A 16 3.36 18.86 2.35
CA PHE A 16 4.74 18.54 1.97
C PHE A 16 4.87 17.25 1.16
N CYS A 17 3.87 16.39 1.17
CA CYS A 17 3.89 15.18 0.36
C CYS A 17 3.60 15.45 -1.13
N LEU A 18 2.93 16.56 -1.48
CA LEU A 18 2.44 16.83 -2.83
C LEU A 18 3.49 17.28 -3.88
N PRO A 19 4.47 18.16 -3.57
CA PRO A 19 5.25 18.85 -4.59
C PRO A 19 5.95 17.92 -5.58
N VAL A 20 6.53 16.82 -5.11
CA VAL A 20 7.20 15.84 -5.97
C VAL A 20 6.20 15.13 -6.88
N MET A 21 5.02 14.74 -6.40
CA MET A 21 3.99 14.14 -7.26
C MET A 21 3.45 15.14 -8.29
N ILE A 22 3.33 16.42 -7.93
CA ILE A 22 2.96 17.50 -8.87
C ILE A 22 4.01 17.59 -9.98
N VAL A 23 5.30 17.68 -9.62
CA VAL A 23 6.40 17.77 -10.59
C VAL A 23 6.43 16.54 -11.50
N ILE A 24 6.31 15.33 -10.94
CA ILE A 24 6.28 14.09 -11.73
C ILE A 24 5.07 14.08 -12.69
N SER A 25 3.90 14.45 -12.22
CA SER A 25 2.66 14.40 -13.03
C SER A 25 2.66 15.46 -14.13
N VAL A 26 3.07 16.68 -13.81
CA VAL A 26 3.15 17.79 -14.78
C VAL A 26 4.22 17.52 -15.83
N THR A 27 5.41 17.04 -15.42
CA THR A 27 6.45 16.67 -16.40
C THR A 27 6.00 15.52 -17.28
N GLY A 28 5.29 14.53 -16.73
CA GLY A 28 4.65 13.45 -17.50
C GLY A 28 3.67 13.93 -18.56
N LEU A 29 2.78 14.86 -18.19
CA LEU A 29 1.81 15.45 -19.10
C LEU A 29 2.49 16.28 -20.21
N LEU A 30 3.44 17.13 -19.84
CA LEU A 30 4.12 18.03 -20.80
C LEU A 30 5.04 17.29 -21.76
N SER A 31 5.68 16.21 -21.30
CA SER A 31 6.57 15.38 -22.12
C SER A 31 5.85 14.30 -22.93
N GLY A 32 4.54 14.11 -22.72
CA GLY A 32 3.77 13.00 -23.31
C GLY A 32 4.06 11.62 -22.72
N HIS A 33 4.94 11.49 -21.72
CA HIS A 33 5.32 10.22 -21.08
C HIS A 33 4.43 9.90 -19.88
N VAL A 34 3.13 9.93 -20.13
CA VAL A 34 2.05 9.85 -19.13
C VAL A 34 2.09 8.52 -18.33
N PRO A 35 2.24 7.32 -18.93
CA PRO A 35 2.31 6.06 -18.17
C PRO A 35 3.53 5.99 -17.23
N ALA A 36 4.69 6.50 -17.67
CA ALA A 36 5.91 6.52 -16.88
C ALA A 36 5.76 7.40 -15.63
N ALA A 37 5.14 8.57 -15.79
CA ALA A 37 4.85 9.47 -14.68
C ALA A 37 3.91 8.86 -13.64
N SER A 38 2.92 8.08 -14.04
CA SER A 38 2.04 7.33 -13.11
C SER A 38 2.83 6.36 -12.23
N ILE A 39 3.71 5.58 -12.85
CA ILE A 39 4.52 4.58 -12.16
C ILE A 39 5.46 5.26 -11.19
N ALA A 40 6.14 6.34 -11.60
CA ALA A 40 6.98 7.13 -10.72
C ALA A 40 6.18 7.79 -9.58
N ALA A 41 5.01 8.37 -9.88
CA ALA A 41 4.13 8.98 -8.88
C ALA A 41 3.65 7.96 -7.84
N SER A 42 3.42 6.70 -8.22
CA SER A 42 3.05 5.64 -7.27
C SER A 42 4.15 5.34 -6.24
N GLY A 43 5.43 5.38 -6.67
CA GLY A 43 6.58 5.25 -5.79
C GLY A 43 6.70 6.41 -4.81
N ALA A 44 6.54 7.64 -5.32
CA ALA A 44 6.52 8.86 -4.51
C ALA A 44 5.39 8.84 -3.46
N MET A 45 4.17 8.51 -3.91
CA MET A 45 2.98 8.38 -3.07
C MET A 45 3.15 7.35 -1.95
N THR A 46 3.81 6.23 -2.23
CA THR A 46 4.04 5.18 -1.22
C THR A 46 4.89 5.71 -0.06
N LEU A 47 5.95 6.47 -0.34
CA LEU A 47 6.80 7.06 0.70
C LEU A 47 6.12 8.22 1.44
N ALA A 48 5.24 8.97 0.78
CA ALA A 48 4.44 10.00 1.44
C ALA A 48 3.63 9.44 2.63
N PHE A 49 3.06 8.24 2.51
CA PHE A 49 2.41 7.54 3.63
C PHE A 49 3.36 7.11 4.75
N GLY A 50 4.66 7.00 4.45
CA GLY A 50 5.72 6.67 5.40
C GLY A 50 6.30 7.88 6.14
N ALA A 51 5.93 9.11 5.78
CA ALA A 51 6.59 10.34 6.27
C ALA A 51 6.50 10.55 7.79
N ASN A 52 5.42 10.09 8.43
CA ASN A 52 5.26 10.17 9.89
C ASN A 52 5.74 8.90 10.62
N LYS A 53 6.41 7.98 9.93
CA LYS A 53 6.89 6.73 10.54
C LYS A 53 8.39 6.80 10.76
N SER A 54 8.88 6.02 11.72
CA SER A 54 10.32 5.88 11.97
C SER A 54 10.64 4.46 12.38
N TRP A 55 11.82 3.98 12.00
CA TRP A 55 12.33 2.68 12.40
C TRP A 55 13.74 2.84 12.97
N GLY A 56 14.01 2.23 14.12
CA GLY A 56 15.24 2.50 14.89
C GLY A 56 15.42 3.98 15.28
N GLY A 57 14.31 4.74 15.32
CA GLY A 57 14.31 6.19 15.56
C GLY A 57 14.78 7.05 14.39
N SER A 58 14.87 6.49 13.17
CA SER A 58 15.24 7.20 11.94
C SER A 58 14.12 7.07 10.89
N THR A 59 13.63 8.20 10.39
CA THR A 59 12.65 8.23 9.30
C THR A 59 13.34 8.01 7.94
N PHE A 60 14.54 8.57 7.78
CA PHE A 60 15.36 8.39 6.58
C PHE A 60 15.65 6.92 6.29
N VAL A 61 16.17 6.20 7.29
CA VAL A 61 16.51 4.77 7.16
C VAL A 61 15.28 3.95 6.79
N MET A 62 14.14 4.25 7.41
CA MET A 62 12.87 3.59 7.10
C MET A 62 12.45 3.82 5.64
N MET A 63 12.48 5.06 5.16
CA MET A 63 12.13 5.38 3.77
C MET A 63 13.10 4.76 2.76
N LEU A 64 14.40 4.75 3.06
CA LEU A 64 15.41 4.13 2.21
C LEU A 64 15.17 2.62 2.08
N ILE A 65 14.99 1.93 3.21
CA ILE A 65 14.70 0.49 3.24
C ILE A 65 13.37 0.21 2.52
N THR A 66 12.35 1.04 2.73
CA THR A 66 11.07 0.91 2.04
C THR A 66 11.28 0.99 0.53
N THR A 67 12.02 1.98 0.05
CA THR A 67 12.29 2.21 -1.38
C THR A 67 13.07 1.06 -2.00
N LEU A 68 14.14 0.59 -1.36
CA LEU A 68 14.91 -0.55 -1.84
C LEU A 68 14.05 -1.83 -1.91
N GLY A 69 13.23 -2.07 -0.89
CA GLY A 69 12.32 -3.21 -0.89
C GLY A 69 11.19 -3.06 -1.92
N LEU A 70 10.70 -1.85 -2.20
CA LEU A 70 9.74 -1.60 -3.29
C LEU A 70 10.34 -1.97 -4.65
N ILE A 71 11.56 -1.51 -4.94
CA ILE A 71 12.27 -1.82 -6.20
C ILE A 71 12.45 -3.34 -6.34
N LEU A 72 12.98 -3.99 -5.29
CA LEU A 72 13.21 -5.44 -5.30
C LEU A 72 11.90 -6.22 -5.47
N SER A 73 10.86 -5.84 -4.73
CA SER A 73 9.57 -6.53 -4.75
C SER A 73 8.85 -6.34 -6.08
N ALA A 74 8.92 -5.14 -6.66
CA ALA A 74 8.38 -4.86 -7.99
C ALA A 74 9.09 -5.71 -9.05
N TRP A 75 10.42 -5.75 -9.02
CA TRP A 75 11.20 -6.55 -9.96
C TRP A 75 10.93 -8.06 -9.83
N MET A 76 10.94 -8.60 -8.60
CA MET A 76 10.59 -10.01 -8.35
C MET A 76 9.14 -10.32 -8.73
N GLY A 77 8.22 -9.38 -8.49
CA GLY A 77 6.81 -9.50 -8.87
C GLY A 77 6.66 -9.67 -10.38
N SER A 78 7.25 -8.76 -11.15
CA SER A 78 7.25 -8.82 -12.60
C SER A 78 7.88 -10.11 -13.15
N MET A 79 9.02 -10.55 -12.60
CA MET A 79 9.63 -11.82 -13.02
C MET A 79 8.71 -13.03 -12.72
N ALA A 80 8.00 -12.99 -11.60
CA ALA A 80 7.13 -14.08 -11.17
C ALA A 80 5.78 -14.10 -11.88
N GLY A 81 5.28 -12.95 -12.37
CA GLY A 81 3.95 -12.81 -12.94
C GLY A 81 3.66 -13.75 -14.11
N ASN A 82 4.67 -14.00 -14.95
CA ASN A 82 4.58 -14.93 -16.08
C ASN A 82 4.58 -16.42 -15.66
N ILE A 83 4.94 -16.72 -14.40
CA ILE A 83 5.02 -18.07 -13.84
C ILE A 83 4.05 -18.16 -12.67
N VAL A 84 2.79 -18.51 -12.94
CA VAL A 84 1.70 -18.46 -11.96
C VAL A 84 2.03 -19.13 -10.61
N PRO A 85 2.63 -20.34 -10.55
CA PRO A 85 3.01 -20.94 -9.26
C PRO A 85 4.01 -20.09 -8.47
N LEU A 86 4.96 -19.44 -9.16
CA LEU A 86 5.95 -18.57 -8.54
C LEU A 86 5.32 -17.26 -8.05
N TYR A 87 4.39 -16.68 -8.84
CA TYR A 87 3.63 -15.50 -8.44
C TYR A 87 2.82 -15.75 -7.16
N ILE A 88 2.11 -16.88 -7.10
CA ILE A 88 1.36 -17.27 -5.90
C ILE A 88 2.32 -17.50 -4.74
N ALA A 89 3.41 -18.27 -4.94
CA ALA A 89 4.38 -18.56 -3.89
C ALA A 89 4.98 -17.28 -3.27
N GLY A 90 5.30 -16.27 -4.09
CA GLY A 90 5.78 -14.98 -3.57
C GLY A 90 4.69 -14.21 -2.81
N ALA A 91 3.45 -14.19 -3.29
CA ALA A 91 2.33 -13.57 -2.57
C ALA A 91 2.11 -14.22 -1.19
N LEU A 92 2.22 -15.56 -1.11
CA LEU A 92 2.16 -16.32 0.14
C LEU A 92 3.32 -15.96 1.08
N PHE A 93 4.54 -15.90 0.54
CA PHE A 93 5.75 -15.54 1.30
C PHE A 93 5.63 -14.14 1.92
N TYR A 94 5.26 -13.13 1.13
CA TYR A 94 5.05 -11.78 1.62
C TYR A 94 3.93 -11.70 2.68
N THR A 95 2.85 -12.46 2.49
CA THR A 95 1.76 -12.53 3.47
C THR A 95 2.24 -13.12 4.79
N GLY A 96 3.05 -14.18 4.75
CA GLY A 96 3.64 -14.77 5.94
C GLY A 96 4.52 -13.78 6.71
N LEU A 97 5.39 -13.05 6.00
CA LEU A 97 6.22 -11.99 6.59
C LEU A 97 5.39 -10.86 7.17
N TYR A 98 4.35 -10.43 6.45
CA TYR A 98 3.42 -9.37 6.88
C TYR A 98 2.74 -9.74 8.20
N VAL A 99 2.15 -10.94 8.28
CA VAL A 99 1.44 -11.39 9.48
C VAL A 99 2.42 -11.62 10.64
N MET A 100 3.61 -12.16 10.36
CA MET A 100 4.65 -12.34 11.36
C MET A 100 5.04 -11.01 12.03
N MET A 101 5.22 -9.95 11.24
CA MET A 101 5.63 -8.65 11.77
C MET A 101 4.52 -7.84 12.42
N ALA A 102 3.25 -8.19 12.20
CA ALA A 102 2.10 -7.43 12.71
C ALA A 102 2.09 -7.26 14.24
N ASN A 103 2.68 -8.20 15.00
CA ASN A 103 2.78 -8.15 16.47
C ASN A 103 4.19 -7.83 16.98
N ILE A 104 5.14 -7.55 16.10
CA ILE A 104 6.55 -7.33 16.45
C ILE A 104 6.88 -5.85 16.37
N ASP A 105 6.70 -5.24 15.20
CA ASP A 105 7.05 -3.83 14.98
C ASP A 105 6.14 -3.19 13.94
N SER A 106 5.53 -2.06 14.30
CA SER A 106 4.55 -1.37 13.47
C SER A 106 5.14 -0.75 12.20
N SER A 107 6.43 -0.40 12.20
CA SER A 107 7.12 0.18 11.04
C SER A 107 7.55 -0.92 10.08
N ALA A 108 8.12 -2.02 10.58
CA ALA A 108 8.47 -3.20 9.78
C ALA A 108 7.24 -3.84 9.13
N TRP A 109 6.16 -3.98 9.90
CA TRP A 109 4.85 -4.42 9.41
C TRP A 109 4.37 -3.57 8.23
N TRP A 110 4.46 -2.24 8.34
CA TRP A 110 4.06 -1.33 7.26
C TRP A 110 4.98 -1.43 6.04
N MET A 111 6.30 -1.55 6.21
CA MET A 111 7.24 -1.69 5.09
C MET A 111 6.94 -2.95 4.29
N ILE A 112 6.78 -4.10 4.97
CA ILE A 112 6.47 -5.37 4.31
C ILE A 112 5.12 -5.31 3.60
N GLN A 113 4.15 -4.58 4.16
CA GLN A 113 2.88 -4.36 3.48
C GLN A 113 3.08 -3.63 2.13
N GLN A 114 3.91 -2.59 2.08
CA GLN A 114 4.20 -1.89 0.83
C GLN A 114 4.94 -2.78 -0.18
N TRP A 115 5.88 -3.59 0.31
CA TRP A 115 6.62 -4.55 -0.51
C TRP A 115 5.70 -5.62 -1.12
N ALA A 116 4.82 -6.19 -0.31
CA ALA A 116 3.82 -7.16 -0.76
C ALA A 116 2.89 -6.56 -1.82
N ILE A 117 2.46 -5.32 -1.61
CA ILE A 117 1.63 -4.59 -2.56
C ILE A 117 2.37 -4.37 -3.89
N ALA A 118 3.63 -3.93 -3.85
CA ALA A 118 4.44 -3.75 -5.05
C ALA A 118 4.62 -5.06 -5.81
N TYR A 119 4.91 -6.16 -5.10
CA TYR A 119 4.99 -7.50 -5.69
C TYR A 119 3.69 -7.90 -6.42
N LEU A 120 2.53 -7.72 -5.77
CA LEU A 120 1.23 -8.07 -6.33
C LEU A 120 0.90 -7.25 -7.59
N ILE A 121 1.12 -5.92 -7.53
CA ILE A 121 0.85 -5.02 -8.66
C ILE A 121 1.79 -5.35 -9.83
N SER A 122 3.09 -5.42 -9.58
CA SER A 122 4.08 -5.62 -10.63
C SER A 122 3.97 -7.00 -11.29
N GLY A 123 3.61 -8.04 -10.54
CA GLY A 123 3.36 -9.36 -11.14
C GLY A 123 2.07 -9.45 -11.95
N TYR A 124 1.07 -8.60 -11.69
CA TYR A 124 -0.11 -8.53 -12.56
C TYR A 124 0.21 -7.90 -13.92
N TYR A 125 1.09 -6.90 -13.93
CA TYR A 125 1.52 -6.23 -15.17
C TYR A 125 2.77 -6.86 -15.81
N ALA A 126 3.20 -8.05 -15.38
CA ALA A 126 4.40 -8.70 -15.92
C ALA A 126 4.36 -8.81 -17.44
N ASP A 127 5.47 -8.43 -18.07
CA ASP A 127 5.60 -8.42 -19.52
C ASP A 127 7.05 -8.86 -19.88
N ASN A 128 7.84 -7.97 -20.48
CA ASN A 128 9.23 -8.22 -20.84
C ASN A 128 10.20 -7.79 -19.74
N ALA A 129 11.21 -8.62 -19.47
CA ALA A 129 12.19 -8.41 -18.40
C ALA A 129 12.86 -7.02 -18.40
N VAL A 130 13.13 -6.45 -19.60
CA VAL A 130 13.71 -5.10 -19.74
C VAL A 130 12.71 -4.00 -19.37
N GLN A 131 11.46 -4.12 -19.82
CA GLN A 131 10.41 -3.16 -19.49
C GLN A 131 10.07 -3.22 -18.00
N ASP A 132 10.04 -4.43 -17.45
CA ASP A 132 9.76 -4.68 -16.04
C ASP A 132 10.83 -4.11 -15.11
N LEU A 133 12.11 -4.21 -15.49
CA LEU A 133 13.19 -3.52 -14.79
C LEU A 133 13.03 -1.99 -14.87
N GLY A 134 12.62 -1.47 -16.04
CA GLY A 134 12.29 -0.06 -16.22
C GLY A 134 11.17 0.41 -15.29
N ARG A 135 10.10 -0.38 -15.13
CA ARG A 135 8.99 -0.07 -14.21
C ARG A 135 9.44 -0.05 -12.75
N ALA A 136 10.18 -1.06 -12.31
CA ALA A 136 10.76 -1.09 -10.96
C ALA A 136 11.70 0.11 -10.72
N GLY A 137 12.49 0.48 -11.73
CA GLY A 137 13.35 1.67 -11.73
C GLY A 137 12.54 2.97 -11.56
N MET A 138 11.45 3.14 -12.29
CA MET A 138 10.59 4.33 -12.17
C MET A 138 9.92 4.46 -10.80
N ILE A 139 9.42 3.35 -10.23
CA ILE A 139 8.91 3.32 -8.84
C ILE A 139 10.00 3.77 -7.87
N GLY A 140 11.21 3.21 -8.03
CA GLY A 140 12.39 3.57 -7.25
C GLY A 140 12.75 5.05 -7.35
N LEU A 141 12.84 5.59 -8.56
CA LEU A 141 13.17 7.00 -8.80
C LEU A 141 12.16 7.94 -8.16
N GLY A 142 10.86 7.70 -8.35
CA GLY A 142 9.81 8.51 -7.71
C GLY A 142 9.88 8.47 -6.19
N GLY A 143 10.11 7.28 -5.61
CA GLY A 143 10.35 7.13 -4.18
C GLY A 143 11.59 7.89 -3.71
N MET A 144 12.74 7.73 -4.38
CA MET A 144 13.99 8.39 -4.00
C MET A 144 13.86 9.92 -4.04
N ILE A 145 13.23 10.48 -5.08
CA ILE A 145 12.99 11.92 -5.20
C ILE A 145 12.09 12.40 -4.05
N GLN A 146 11.00 11.68 -3.75
CA GLN A 146 10.12 12.00 -2.62
C GLN A 146 10.88 11.99 -1.29
N MET A 147 11.69 10.95 -1.06
CA MET A 147 12.48 10.81 0.16
C MET A 147 13.49 11.94 0.32
N ILE A 148 14.23 12.28 -0.74
CA ILE A 148 15.21 13.36 -0.73
C ILE A 148 14.51 14.71 -0.50
N PHE A 149 13.39 14.96 -1.17
CA PHE A 149 12.60 16.16 -0.97
C PHE A 149 12.12 16.30 0.48
N LEU A 150 11.53 15.24 1.03
CA LEU A 150 11.09 15.22 2.43
C LEU A 150 12.28 15.39 3.39
N ALA A 151 13.44 14.78 3.10
CA ALA A 151 14.64 14.97 3.91
C ALA A 151 15.09 16.42 3.93
N LEU A 152 15.11 17.11 2.79
CA LEU A 152 15.54 18.51 2.68
C LEU A 152 14.54 19.49 3.31
N VAL A 153 13.25 19.31 3.05
CA VAL A 153 12.20 20.23 3.51
C VAL A 153 11.84 20.00 4.98
N TYR A 154 11.92 18.76 5.46
CA TYR A 154 11.48 18.37 6.80
C TYR A 154 12.63 18.25 7.83
N GLN A 155 13.89 18.50 7.42
CA GLN A 155 15.09 18.51 8.27
C GLN A 155 14.93 19.40 9.52
N HIS A 156 14.15 20.48 9.43
CA HIS A 156 14.10 21.51 10.46
C HIS A 156 13.14 21.25 11.62
N THR A 157 12.30 20.20 11.60
CA THR A 157 11.32 19.98 12.69
C THR A 157 11.23 18.55 13.21
N HIS A 158 11.17 17.51 12.36
CA HIS A 158 10.99 16.12 12.85
C HIS A 158 11.64 15.01 11.99
N PHE A 159 12.31 15.32 10.86
CA PHE A 159 13.00 14.30 10.07
C PHE A 159 14.28 13.84 10.77
N ARG A 160 14.19 12.75 11.53
CA ARG A 160 15.35 12.19 12.25
C ARG A 160 16.20 11.36 11.30
N MET A 161 17.39 11.85 11.02
CA MET A 161 18.46 11.07 10.39
C MET A 161 19.37 10.51 11.48
N LYS A 162 19.32 9.19 11.66
CA LYS A 162 20.37 8.45 12.38
C LYS A 162 21.15 7.60 11.40
N ASN A 163 22.41 7.32 11.73
CA ASN A 163 23.28 6.49 10.92
C ASN A 163 22.65 5.13 10.62
N LEU A 164 22.79 4.69 9.36
CA LEU A 164 22.46 3.35 8.94
C LEU A 164 23.33 2.36 9.73
N ASN A 165 22.71 1.55 10.58
CA ASN A 165 23.39 0.41 11.16
C ASN A 165 23.15 -0.81 10.24
N PRO A 166 24.14 -1.25 9.44
CA PRO A 166 23.94 -2.33 8.47
C PRO A 166 23.57 -3.67 9.14
N ARG A 167 23.94 -3.86 10.41
CA ARG A 167 23.53 -5.02 11.21
C ARG A 167 22.16 -4.83 11.90
N GLY A 168 21.51 -3.68 11.73
CA GLY A 168 20.25 -3.35 12.39
C GLY A 168 19.15 -4.37 12.13
N TRP A 169 18.98 -4.81 10.88
CA TRP A 169 18.01 -5.86 10.54
C TRP A 169 18.36 -7.22 11.15
N LEU A 170 19.63 -7.60 11.15
CA LEU A 170 20.09 -8.87 11.75
C LEU A 170 19.88 -8.86 13.26
N THR A 171 20.20 -7.76 13.94
CA THR A 171 19.96 -7.59 15.37
C THR A 171 18.47 -7.58 15.68
N PHE A 172 17.67 -6.84 14.89
CA PHE A 172 16.21 -6.81 15.00
C PHE A 172 15.60 -8.21 14.85
N LEU A 173 16.00 -8.95 13.82
CA LEU A 173 15.53 -10.32 13.62
C LEU A 173 15.96 -11.19 14.80
N LYS A 174 17.25 -11.27 15.14
CA LYS A 174 17.75 -12.08 16.27
C LYS A 174 17.03 -11.80 17.59
N GLN A 175 16.79 -10.53 17.91
CA GLN A 175 16.07 -10.14 19.13
C GLN A 175 14.61 -10.57 19.10
N ASN A 176 13.94 -10.48 17.94
CA ASN A 176 12.52 -10.76 17.81
C ASN A 176 12.19 -12.21 17.44
N THR A 177 13.15 -13.03 16.99
CA THR A 177 12.91 -14.45 16.67
C THR A 177 12.40 -15.22 17.89
N GLY A 178 12.85 -14.86 19.10
CA GLY A 178 12.39 -15.47 20.35
C GLY A 178 10.90 -15.25 20.62
N LEU A 179 10.35 -14.08 20.24
CA LEU A 179 8.93 -13.77 20.39
C LEU A 179 8.04 -14.65 19.50
N TYR A 180 8.55 -15.07 18.34
CA TYR A 180 7.82 -15.97 17.44
C TYR A 180 7.76 -17.40 17.97
N ARG A 181 8.85 -17.88 18.57
CA ARG A 181 9.00 -19.28 18.99
C ARG A 181 8.05 -19.68 20.14
N HIS A 182 7.54 -18.71 20.91
CA HIS A 182 6.73 -18.99 22.10
C HIS A 182 5.25 -18.62 21.96
N LYS A 183 4.84 -17.92 20.90
CA LYS A 183 3.45 -17.49 20.72
C LYS A 183 2.72 -18.39 19.73
N LEU A 184 2.05 -19.42 20.26
CA LEU A 184 1.12 -20.29 19.51
C LEU A 184 0.17 -19.49 18.61
N HIS A 185 -0.43 -18.41 19.14
CA HIS A 185 -1.32 -17.54 18.38
C HIS A 185 -0.66 -16.99 17.10
N LEU A 186 0.61 -16.58 17.17
CA LEU A 186 1.32 -15.97 16.03
C LEU A 186 1.56 -16.97 14.89
N GLN A 187 1.87 -18.23 15.23
CA GLN A 187 2.05 -19.30 14.24
C GLN A 187 0.73 -19.61 13.51
N TRP A 188 -0.38 -19.70 14.25
CA TRP A 188 -1.70 -19.90 13.65
C TRP A 188 -2.15 -18.69 12.82
N SER A 189 -1.85 -17.47 13.25
CA SER A 189 -2.10 -16.27 12.44
C SER A 189 -1.35 -16.31 11.11
N VAL A 190 -0.07 -16.68 11.10
CA VAL A 190 0.71 -16.79 9.86
C VAL A 190 0.11 -17.86 8.94
N LEU A 191 -0.18 -19.05 9.47
CA LEU A 191 -0.77 -20.13 8.68
C LEU A 191 -2.11 -19.72 8.06
N THR A 192 -3.01 -19.16 8.86
CA THR A 192 -4.34 -18.75 8.38
C THR A 192 -4.28 -17.56 7.41
N GLY A 193 -3.35 -16.62 7.61
CA GLY A 193 -3.10 -15.53 6.67
C GLY A 193 -2.59 -16.02 5.31
N VAL A 194 -1.63 -16.95 5.31
CA VAL A 194 -1.10 -17.58 4.09
C VAL A 194 -2.20 -18.37 3.37
N MET A 195 -2.97 -19.17 4.11
CA MET A 195 -4.11 -19.91 3.53
C MET A 195 -5.16 -18.96 2.92
N ALA A 196 -5.43 -17.83 3.56
CA ALA A 196 -6.36 -16.83 3.03
C ALA A 196 -5.81 -16.16 1.75
N MET A 197 -4.51 -15.85 1.68
CA MET A 197 -3.91 -15.34 0.45
C MET A 197 -3.97 -16.37 -0.68
N CYS A 198 -3.73 -17.64 -0.37
CA CYS A 198 -3.89 -18.73 -1.33
C CYS A 198 -5.33 -18.76 -1.87
N ALA A 199 -6.32 -18.73 -0.97
CA ALA A 199 -7.73 -18.74 -1.34
C ALA A 199 -8.13 -17.51 -2.18
N VAL A 200 -7.63 -16.32 -1.85
CA VAL A 200 -7.83 -15.10 -2.66
C VAL A 200 -7.26 -15.29 -4.07
N MET A 201 -6.01 -15.72 -4.20
CA MET A 201 -5.37 -15.92 -5.50
C MET A 201 -6.07 -17.00 -6.34
N SER A 202 -6.49 -18.10 -5.71
CA SER A 202 -7.30 -19.14 -6.35
C SER A 202 -8.66 -18.60 -6.82
N THR A 203 -9.34 -17.80 -6.00
CA THR A 203 -10.65 -17.20 -6.33
C THR A 203 -10.53 -16.24 -7.51
N VAL A 204 -9.55 -15.33 -7.46
CA VAL A 204 -9.24 -14.38 -8.53
C VAL A 204 -9.02 -15.11 -9.86
N ARG A 205 -8.26 -16.20 -9.83
CA ARG A 205 -7.98 -17.00 -11.03
C ARG A 205 -9.20 -17.76 -11.52
N PHE A 206 -9.95 -18.38 -10.62
CA PHE A 206 -11.13 -19.17 -10.97
C PHE A 206 -12.21 -18.32 -11.65
N PHE A 207 -12.47 -17.12 -11.13
CA PHE A 207 -13.44 -16.18 -11.68
C PHE A 207 -12.87 -15.24 -12.74
N HIS A 208 -11.60 -15.39 -13.13
CA HIS A 208 -10.91 -14.52 -14.09
C HIS A 208 -11.08 -13.02 -13.78
N MET A 209 -10.94 -12.66 -12.49
CA MET A 209 -11.23 -11.31 -12.02
C MET A 209 -10.21 -10.31 -12.59
N PRO A 210 -10.65 -9.31 -13.37
CA PRO A 210 -9.78 -8.24 -13.83
C PRO A 210 -9.25 -7.43 -12.63
N ASN A 211 -7.99 -7.00 -12.72
CA ASN A 211 -7.31 -6.27 -11.65
C ASN A 211 -7.34 -7.01 -10.29
N GLY A 212 -7.34 -8.36 -10.32
CA GLY A 212 -7.50 -9.20 -9.13
C GLY A 212 -6.42 -9.06 -8.05
N TYR A 213 -5.28 -8.43 -8.37
CA TYR A 213 -4.25 -8.07 -7.38
C TYR A 213 -4.81 -7.16 -6.25
N TRP A 214 -5.87 -6.39 -6.52
CA TRP A 214 -6.56 -5.59 -5.49
C TRP A 214 -7.19 -6.45 -4.39
N ALA A 215 -7.58 -7.70 -4.68
CA ALA A 215 -8.15 -8.58 -3.68
C ALA A 215 -7.07 -9.00 -2.67
N GLY A 216 -5.88 -9.37 -3.16
CA GLY A 216 -4.72 -9.68 -2.31
C GLY A 216 -4.25 -8.46 -1.51
N MET A 217 -4.19 -7.28 -2.14
CA MET A 217 -3.91 -6.03 -1.43
C MET A 217 -4.95 -5.76 -0.33
N THR A 218 -6.23 -5.95 -0.61
CA THR A 218 -7.31 -5.70 0.36
C THR A 218 -7.24 -6.65 1.55
N LEU A 219 -6.93 -7.94 1.30
CA LEU A 219 -6.66 -8.91 2.35
C LEU A 219 -5.59 -8.37 3.32
N LEU A 220 -4.44 -7.93 2.79
CA LEU A 220 -3.35 -7.38 3.61
C LEU A 220 -3.76 -6.09 4.32
N LEU A 221 -4.58 -5.22 3.72
CA LEU A 221 -5.03 -3.97 4.35
C LEU A 221 -6.01 -4.20 5.51
N CYS A 222 -6.86 -5.21 5.40
CA CYS A 222 -7.93 -5.50 6.36
C CYS A 222 -7.47 -6.47 7.47
N LEU A 223 -6.58 -7.40 7.16
CA LEU A 223 -6.09 -8.39 8.12
C LEU A 223 -5.30 -7.70 9.24
N ARG A 224 -5.80 -7.82 10.46
CA ARG A 224 -5.22 -7.26 11.69
C ARG A 224 -5.21 -8.33 12.78
N ASN A 225 -4.47 -8.07 13.86
CA ASN A 225 -4.36 -9.01 14.98
C ASN A 225 -5.59 -9.00 15.90
N ASN A 226 -6.48 -8.01 15.76
CA ASN A 226 -7.64 -7.83 16.64
C ASN A 226 -8.95 -7.91 15.85
N TYR A 227 -9.97 -8.59 16.40
CA TYR A 227 -11.22 -8.87 15.68
C TYR A 227 -11.96 -7.59 15.29
N GLN A 228 -12.16 -6.72 16.28
CA GLN A 228 -12.88 -5.46 16.10
C GLN A 228 -12.16 -4.59 15.05
N ASP A 229 -10.83 -4.65 15.01
CA ASP A 229 -10.02 -3.95 14.04
C ASP A 229 -10.15 -4.55 12.64
N THR A 230 -10.12 -5.88 12.48
CA THR A 230 -10.27 -6.54 11.18
C THR A 230 -11.67 -6.34 10.60
N PHE A 231 -12.71 -6.60 11.40
CA PHE A 231 -14.09 -6.43 10.95
C PHE A 231 -14.44 -4.95 10.72
N GLY A 232 -14.00 -4.07 11.61
CA GLY A 232 -14.14 -2.62 11.47
C GLY A 232 -13.45 -2.09 10.20
N ARG A 233 -12.21 -2.52 9.94
CA ARG A 233 -11.47 -2.16 8.72
C ARG A 233 -12.09 -2.72 7.47
N ALA A 234 -12.48 -4.00 7.44
CA ALA A 234 -13.10 -4.61 6.27
C ALA A 234 -14.39 -3.87 5.87
N ARG A 235 -15.30 -3.63 6.83
CA ARG A 235 -16.53 -2.86 6.57
C ARG A 235 -16.24 -1.44 6.08
N SER A 236 -15.34 -0.74 6.77
CA SER A 236 -14.96 0.63 6.42
C SER A 236 -14.26 0.70 5.05
N ARG A 237 -13.49 -0.34 4.69
CA ARG A 237 -12.83 -0.46 3.38
C ARG A 237 -13.87 -0.61 2.29
N VAL A 238 -14.83 -1.54 2.45
CA VAL A 238 -15.94 -1.74 1.50
C VAL A 238 -16.76 -0.45 1.34
N ALA A 239 -17.21 0.16 2.44
CA ALA A 239 -18.00 1.40 2.39
C ALA A 239 -17.23 2.55 1.72
N GLY A 240 -15.96 2.74 2.09
CA GLY A 240 -15.12 3.77 1.49
C GLY A 240 -14.84 3.50 0.02
N THR A 241 -14.55 2.26 -0.37
CA THR A 241 -14.29 1.92 -1.78
C THR A 241 -15.54 2.05 -2.65
N LEU A 242 -16.73 1.73 -2.13
CA LEU A 242 -18.00 2.00 -2.83
C LEU A 242 -18.19 3.49 -3.07
N LEU A 243 -18.08 4.32 -2.02
CA LEU A 243 -18.24 5.77 -2.13
C LEU A 243 -17.18 6.39 -3.04
N GLY A 244 -15.92 6.03 -2.82
CA GLY A 244 -14.77 6.52 -3.58
C GLY A 244 -14.83 6.11 -5.06
N GLY A 245 -15.13 4.84 -5.32
CA GLY A 245 -15.24 4.28 -6.66
C GLY A 245 -16.41 4.89 -7.44
N ALA A 246 -17.59 4.99 -6.83
CA ALA A 246 -18.77 5.59 -7.46
C ALA A 246 -18.55 7.07 -7.79
N THR A 247 -17.99 7.83 -6.85
CA THR A 247 -17.70 9.27 -7.07
C THR A 247 -16.64 9.46 -8.15
N ALA A 248 -15.55 8.69 -8.12
CA ALA A 248 -14.51 8.78 -9.14
C ALA A 248 -15.04 8.39 -10.53
N ALA A 249 -15.82 7.31 -10.62
CA ALA A 249 -16.45 6.88 -11.86
C ALA A 249 -17.36 7.98 -12.44
N LEU A 250 -18.24 8.56 -11.60
CA LEU A 250 -19.12 9.64 -12.00
C LEU A 250 -18.33 10.85 -12.50
N LEU A 251 -17.30 11.28 -11.78
CA LEU A 251 -16.48 12.43 -12.19
C LEU A 251 -15.73 12.16 -13.51
N ILE A 252 -15.22 10.94 -13.71
CA ILE A 252 -14.55 10.56 -14.97
C ILE A 252 -15.52 10.52 -16.14
N THR A 253 -16.79 10.14 -15.93
CA THR A 253 -17.81 10.16 -16.99
C THR A 253 -18.05 11.57 -17.53
N TYR A 254 -18.03 12.59 -16.67
CA TYR A 254 -18.27 13.98 -17.08
C TYR A 254 -16.99 14.75 -17.42
N TYR A 255 -15.85 14.42 -16.82
CA TYR A 255 -14.61 15.18 -16.91
C TYR A 255 -13.42 14.28 -17.24
N GLN A 256 -13.16 14.09 -18.53
CA GLN A 256 -12.06 13.26 -19.04
C GLN A 256 -10.77 14.05 -19.35
N HIS A 257 -10.76 15.36 -19.11
CA HIS A 257 -9.62 16.19 -19.44
C HIS A 257 -8.39 15.82 -18.59
N PRO A 258 -7.19 15.58 -19.17
CA PRO A 258 -6.02 15.10 -18.41
C PRO A 258 -5.64 15.99 -17.22
N TRP A 259 -5.74 17.31 -17.39
CA TRP A 259 -5.46 18.27 -16.31
C TRP A 259 -6.47 18.18 -15.17
N PHE A 260 -7.74 17.86 -15.46
CA PHE A 260 -8.73 17.61 -14.42
C PHE A 260 -8.34 16.37 -13.61
N LEU A 261 -7.99 15.27 -14.27
CA LEU A 261 -7.62 14.02 -13.62
C LEU A 261 -6.37 14.16 -12.74
N VAL A 262 -5.35 14.88 -13.22
CA VAL A 262 -4.16 15.17 -12.41
C VAL A 262 -4.50 16.09 -11.23
N SER A 263 -5.33 17.13 -11.42
CA SER A 263 -5.75 17.99 -10.32
C SER A 263 -6.56 17.23 -9.26
N ALA A 264 -7.47 16.34 -9.71
CA ALA A 264 -8.27 15.49 -8.84
C ALA A 264 -7.38 14.52 -8.05
N PHE A 265 -6.39 13.88 -8.71
CA PHE A 265 -5.37 13.05 -8.07
C PHE A 265 -4.62 13.83 -6.96
N MET A 266 -4.21 15.08 -7.21
CA MET A 266 -3.54 15.90 -6.20
C MET A 266 -4.44 16.25 -5.01
N VAL A 267 -5.68 16.67 -5.28
CA VAL A 267 -6.64 17.06 -4.23
C VAL A 267 -7.01 15.85 -3.37
N THR A 268 -7.34 14.71 -3.98
CA THR A 268 -7.67 13.51 -3.21
C THR A 268 -6.45 12.91 -2.53
N GLY A 269 -5.27 13.04 -3.14
CA GLY A 269 -3.98 12.65 -2.56
C GLY A 269 -3.70 13.43 -1.29
N PHE A 270 -3.81 14.76 -1.34
CA PHE A 270 -3.66 15.63 -0.18
C PHE A 270 -4.54 15.19 1.00
N ILE A 271 -5.83 15.01 0.74
CA ILE A 271 -6.79 14.58 1.76
C ILE A 271 -6.42 13.18 2.28
N SER A 272 -6.02 12.27 1.40
CA SER A 272 -5.59 10.92 1.80
C SER A 272 -4.35 10.94 2.70
N PHE A 273 -3.35 11.77 2.41
CA PHE A 273 -2.16 11.88 3.25
C PHE A 273 -2.50 12.44 4.63
N THR A 274 -3.24 13.55 4.68
CA THR A 274 -3.69 14.13 5.94
C THR A 274 -4.50 13.14 6.78
N LEU A 275 -5.40 12.37 6.16
CA LEU A 275 -6.19 11.37 6.87
C LEU A 275 -5.39 10.13 7.29
N SER A 276 -4.24 9.85 6.67
CA SER A 276 -3.46 8.63 6.91
C SER A 276 -2.66 8.63 8.22
N TYR A 277 -2.47 9.81 8.83
CA TYR A 277 -1.64 10.00 10.01
C TYR A 277 -2.46 9.84 11.29
N SER A 278 -2.77 10.91 12.04
CA SER A 278 -3.51 10.78 13.32
C SER A 278 -4.97 10.38 13.13
N LEU A 279 -5.55 10.70 11.97
CA LEU A 279 -6.98 10.54 11.71
C LEU A 279 -7.38 9.15 11.20
N ILE A 280 -6.41 8.28 10.89
CA ILE A 280 -6.67 6.97 10.26
C ILE A 280 -7.46 6.04 11.18
N SER A 281 -7.29 6.16 12.50
CA SER A 281 -8.04 5.39 13.49
C SER A 281 -9.46 5.90 13.70
N LYS A 282 -9.71 7.21 13.47
CA LYS A 282 -11.00 7.86 13.68
C LYS A 282 -11.91 7.74 12.47
N CYS A 283 -11.37 7.93 11.26
CA CYS A 283 -12.15 8.07 10.03
C CYS A 283 -11.63 7.16 8.91
N TYR A 284 -11.39 5.87 9.20
CA TYR A 284 -10.81 4.94 8.22
C TYR A 284 -11.65 4.78 6.94
N TRP A 285 -12.99 4.83 7.04
CA TRP A 285 -13.86 4.75 5.86
C TRP A 285 -13.66 5.94 4.92
N LEU A 286 -13.47 7.15 5.47
CA LEU A 286 -13.23 8.37 4.70
C LEU A 286 -11.84 8.34 4.06
N TYR A 287 -10.81 7.93 4.81
CA TYR A 287 -9.49 7.64 4.26
C TYR A 287 -9.60 6.64 3.10
N SER A 288 -10.37 5.56 3.29
CA SER A 288 -10.58 4.53 2.26
C SER A 288 -11.28 5.06 1.01
N ALA A 289 -12.20 6.02 1.14
CA ALA A 289 -12.83 6.68 0.01
C ALA A 289 -11.83 7.54 -0.78
N PHE A 290 -11.11 8.43 -0.10
CA PHE A 290 -10.16 9.33 -0.77
C PHE A 290 -8.97 8.58 -1.37
N ILE A 291 -8.44 7.54 -0.71
CA ILE A 291 -7.36 6.75 -1.29
C ILE A 291 -7.84 5.95 -2.52
N THR A 292 -9.11 5.54 -2.51
CA THR A 292 -9.73 4.90 -3.68
C THR A 292 -9.80 5.88 -4.84
N MET A 293 -10.35 7.07 -4.61
CA MET A 293 -10.38 8.12 -5.64
C MET A 293 -8.98 8.48 -6.15
N THR A 294 -8.01 8.65 -5.25
CA THR A 294 -6.63 9.00 -5.58
C THR A 294 -6.03 8.01 -6.57
N VAL A 295 -6.13 6.72 -6.28
CA VAL A 295 -5.58 5.68 -7.17
C VAL A 295 -6.39 5.57 -8.46
N VAL A 296 -7.72 5.74 -8.43
CA VAL A 296 -8.54 5.71 -9.66
C VAL A 296 -8.21 6.89 -10.57
N PHE A 297 -8.06 8.11 -10.04
CA PHE A 297 -7.65 9.28 -10.82
C PHE A 297 -6.21 9.19 -11.32
N MET A 298 -5.31 8.60 -10.54
CA MET A 298 -3.96 8.28 -11.00
C MET A 298 -4.05 7.33 -12.19
N ILE A 299 -4.66 6.15 -12.05
CA ILE A 299 -4.74 5.18 -13.15
C ILE A 299 -5.45 5.80 -14.37
N SER A 300 -6.64 6.37 -14.20
CA SER A 300 -7.45 6.90 -15.31
C SER A 300 -6.84 8.13 -15.97
N GLY A 301 -6.07 8.94 -15.23
CA GLY A 301 -5.33 10.07 -15.76
C GLY A 301 -4.09 9.67 -16.53
N PHE A 302 -3.60 8.44 -16.35
CA PHE A 302 -2.32 8.00 -16.92
C PHE A 302 -2.36 6.74 -17.81
N THR A 303 -3.47 6.02 -17.90
CA THR A 303 -3.68 4.87 -18.78
C THR A 303 -4.92 5.05 -19.65
N ALA A 304 -5.04 4.27 -20.73
CA ALA A 304 -6.24 4.29 -21.57
C ALA A 304 -7.51 3.99 -20.73
N PRO A 305 -8.70 4.50 -21.11
CA PRO A 305 -9.92 4.30 -20.35
C PRO A 305 -10.29 2.81 -20.27
N GLU A 306 -9.95 2.14 -19.17
CA GLU A 306 -10.53 0.84 -18.86
C GLU A 306 -11.94 1.07 -18.30
N THR A 307 -12.94 0.67 -19.07
CA THR A 307 -14.33 0.67 -18.60
C THR A 307 -14.45 -0.30 -17.43
N GLY A 308 -14.93 0.17 -16.27
CA GLY A 308 -15.22 -0.70 -15.14
C GLY A 308 -14.16 -0.78 -14.04
N ILE A 309 -13.08 0.03 -14.08
CA ILE A 309 -12.07 0.12 -12.99
C ILE A 309 -12.72 0.21 -11.60
N ALA A 310 -13.75 1.04 -11.45
CA ALA A 310 -14.45 1.21 -10.18
C ALA A 310 -15.19 -0.06 -9.74
N ALA A 311 -15.86 -0.77 -10.66
CA ALA A 311 -16.58 -2.00 -10.37
C ALA A 311 -15.61 -3.13 -9.97
N HIS A 312 -14.54 -3.33 -10.73
CA HIS A 312 -13.49 -4.31 -10.43
C HIS A 312 -12.88 -4.08 -9.04
N ARG A 313 -12.75 -2.81 -8.63
CA ARG A 313 -12.24 -2.46 -7.31
C ARG A 313 -13.19 -2.81 -6.18
N VAL A 314 -14.51 -2.67 -6.39
CA VAL A 314 -15.53 -3.08 -5.42
C VAL A 314 -15.52 -4.60 -5.26
N GLU A 315 -15.55 -5.34 -6.36
CA GLU A 315 -15.51 -6.82 -6.35
C GLU A 315 -14.27 -7.35 -5.63
N ALA A 316 -13.10 -6.84 -6.01
CA ALA A 316 -11.84 -7.21 -5.37
C ALA A 316 -11.82 -6.86 -3.87
N THR A 317 -12.43 -5.74 -3.47
CA THR A 317 -12.51 -5.33 -2.07
C THR A 317 -13.42 -6.26 -1.26
N LEU A 318 -14.55 -6.69 -1.83
CA LEU A 318 -15.45 -7.67 -1.21
C LEU A 318 -14.74 -9.01 -0.99
N VAL A 319 -14.05 -9.52 -2.02
CA VAL A 319 -13.29 -10.79 -1.94
C VAL A 319 -12.18 -10.69 -0.88
N GLY A 320 -11.32 -9.68 -0.96
CA GLY A 320 -10.22 -9.52 -0.01
C GLY A 320 -10.69 -9.28 1.43
N GLY A 321 -11.78 -8.51 1.61
CA GLY A 321 -12.38 -8.26 2.92
C GLY A 321 -13.02 -9.50 3.52
N PHE A 322 -13.72 -10.31 2.71
CA PHE A 322 -14.30 -11.59 3.12
C PHE A 322 -13.22 -12.54 3.64
N PHE A 323 -12.16 -12.76 2.86
CA PHE A 323 -11.07 -13.66 3.26
C PHE A 323 -10.28 -13.14 4.46
N ALA A 324 -10.17 -11.82 4.65
CA ALA A 324 -9.56 -11.24 5.85
C ALA A 324 -10.35 -11.58 7.12
N ILE A 325 -11.68 -11.44 7.06
CA ILE A 325 -12.56 -11.79 8.18
C ILE A 325 -12.52 -13.29 8.44
N ALA A 326 -12.60 -14.12 7.39
CA ALA A 326 -12.53 -15.57 7.50
C ALA A 326 -11.21 -16.04 8.14
N ALA A 327 -10.07 -15.52 7.67
CA ALA A 327 -8.75 -15.83 8.22
C ALA A 327 -8.70 -15.58 9.74
N PHE A 328 -9.15 -14.38 10.14
CA PHE A 328 -9.19 -14.00 11.54
C PHE A 328 -10.09 -14.93 12.38
N LEU A 329 -11.31 -15.23 11.90
CA LEU A 329 -12.25 -16.08 12.61
C LEU A 329 -11.68 -17.49 12.83
N ILE A 330 -11.01 -18.04 11.80
CA ILE A 330 -10.33 -19.34 11.90
C ILE A 330 -9.20 -19.25 12.92
N THR A 331 -8.35 -18.21 12.88
CA THR A 331 -7.27 -18.03 13.88
C THR A 331 -7.84 -18.02 15.29
N ARG A 332 -8.90 -17.22 15.52
CA ARG A 332 -9.53 -17.06 16.83
C ARG A 332 -10.11 -18.38 17.33
N TRP A 333 -10.79 -19.12 16.46
CA TRP A 333 -11.37 -20.41 16.80
C TRP A 333 -10.32 -21.45 17.18
N VAL A 334 -9.20 -21.54 16.44
CA VAL A 334 -8.12 -22.49 16.75
C VAL A 334 -7.39 -22.13 18.04
N THR A 335 -7.21 -20.85 18.30
CA THR A 335 -6.46 -20.36 19.47
C THR A 335 -7.27 -20.40 20.76
N HIS A 336 -8.58 -20.11 20.71
CA HIS A 336 -9.46 -20.27 21.88
C HIS A 336 -9.61 -21.72 22.34
N ARG A 337 -9.44 -22.70 21.45
CA ARG A 337 -9.53 -24.14 21.80
C ARG A 337 -8.30 -24.70 22.50
N LYS A 338 -7.20 -23.93 22.56
CA LYS A 338 -5.90 -24.38 23.09
C LYS A 338 -5.51 -23.69 24.40
N VAL A 339 -6.38 -22.83 24.93
CA VAL A 339 -6.30 -22.20 26.25
C VAL A 339 -7.37 -22.83 27.13
#